data_AF-A0A2D0JN80-F1
#
_entry.id   AF-A0A2D0JN80-F1
#
_cell.length_a   1.000
_cell.length_b   1.000
_cell.length_c   1.000
_cell.angle_alpha   90.00
_cell.angle_beta   90.00
_cell.angle_gamma   90.00
#
_symmetry.space_group_name_H-M   'P 1'
#
loop_
_entity.id
_entity.type
_entity.pdbx_description
1 polymer ?
#
loop_
_entity_poly.entity_id
_entity_poly.type
_entity_poly.pdbx_seq_one_letter_code
_entity_poly.pdbx_strand_id
1 'polypeptide(L)' 'MSYKLSNSKRRVTISLLNLASSDSTHQVPEHLNNASFVAMKRDSVSGKTTYHTGNAFYPDYLNTHR' A
#
# COMPACT_ATOMS: atom_id res chain seq x y z
N MET A 1 -15.47 17.98 -5.02
CA MET A 1 -15.11 18.11 -3.58
C MET A 1 -13.60 18.03 -3.44
N SER A 2 -12.94 19.13 -3.08
CA SER A 2 -11.49 19.14 -2.85
C SER A 2 -11.23 18.80 -1.38
N TYR A 3 -10.89 17.55 -1.10
CA TYR A 3 -10.60 17.12 0.28
C TYR A 3 -9.36 17.86 0.79
N LYS A 4 -9.52 18.63 1.88
CA LYS A 4 -8.42 19.35 2.52
C LYS A 4 -7.51 18.33 3.23
N LEU A 5 -6.46 17.89 2.54
CA LEU A 5 -5.45 17.01 3.12
C LEU A 5 -4.71 17.74 4.25
N SER A 6 -4.76 17.20 5.47
CA SER A 6 -4.02 17.76 6.59
C SER A 6 -2.51 17.65 6.34
N ASN A 7 -1.73 18.61 6.86
CA ASN A 7 -0.26 18.62 6.67
C ASN A 7 0.43 17.36 7.19
N SER A 8 -0.13 16.74 8.24
CA SER A 8 0.35 15.44 8.74
C SER A 8 0.18 14.33 7.70
N LYS A 9 -0.94 14.30 6.96
CA LYS A 9 -1.19 13.32 5.89
C LYS A 9 -0.33 13.55 4.64
N ARG A 10 0.13 14.78 4.39
CA ARG A 10 1.08 15.09 3.29
C ARG A 10 2.48 14.51 3.52
N ARG A 11 2.80 14.17 4.77
CA ARG A 11 4.10 13.61 5.18
C ARG A 11 4.09 12.09 5.28
N VAL A 12 2.98 11.47 4.87
CA VAL A 12 2.80 10.03 4.85
C VAL A 12 2.72 9.58 3.40
N THR A 13 3.63 8.70 3.00
CA THR A 13 3.58 8.02 1.71
C THR A 13 3.00 6.63 1.92
N ILE A 14 2.02 6.25 1.10
CA ILE A 14 1.45 4.90 1.08
C ILE A 14 1.81 4.28 -0.27
N SER A 15 2.49 3.14 -0.23
CA SER A 15 2.87 2.34 -1.40
C SER A 15 2.21 0.98 -1.31
N LEU A 16 1.73 0.46 -2.44
CA LEU A 16 1.23 -0.90 -2.53
C LEU A 16 2.32 -1.81 -3.08
N LEU A 17 2.70 -2.82 -2.32
CA LEU A 17 3.71 -3.80 -2.70
C LEU A 17 3.01 -5.08 -3.17
N ASN A 18 3.35 -5.52 -4.38
CA ASN A 18 2.99 -6.84 -4.89
C ASN A 18 4.12 -7.81 -4.54
N LEU A 19 3.86 -8.72 -3.60
CA LEU A 19 4.86 -9.70 -3.15
C LEU A 19 5.12 -10.81 -4.17
N ALA A 20 4.22 -11.02 -5.13
CA ALA A 20 4.42 -11.97 -6.23
C ALA A 20 5.34 -11.42 -7.35
N SER A 21 5.74 -10.15 -7.27
CA SER A 21 6.67 -9.55 -8.23
C SER A 21 8.11 -9.79 -7.81
N SER A 22 8.96 -10.26 -8.73
CA SER A 22 10.39 -10.54 -8.51
C SER A 22 11.24 -9.30 -8.18
N ASP A 23 10.67 -8.10 -8.25
CA ASP A 23 11.30 -6.81 -7.97
C ASP A 23 11.22 -6.41 -6.48
N SER A 24 11.12 -7.37 -5.56
CA SER A 24 10.97 -7.11 -4.13
C SER A 24 12.25 -6.58 -3.48
N THR A 25 12.60 -5.32 -3.76
CA THR A 25 13.67 -4.55 -3.10
C THR A 25 13.34 -4.22 -1.64
N HIS A 26 12.12 -4.51 -1.19
CA HIS A 26 11.65 -4.23 0.16
C HIS A 26 11.69 -5.50 1.02
N GLN A 27 12.45 -5.48 2.11
CA GLN A 27 12.36 -6.49 3.16
C GLN A 27 11.02 -6.33 3.89
N VAL A 28 10.08 -7.22 3.61
CA VAL A 28 8.75 -7.23 4.24
C VAL A 28 8.79 -8.18 5.46
N PRO A 29 8.10 -7.85 6.57
CA PRO A 29 8.05 -8.74 7.74
C PRO A 29 7.53 -10.15 7.40
N GLU A 30 8.13 -11.19 7.99
CA GLU A 30 7.86 -12.60 7.64
C GLU A 30 6.38 -12.99 7.69
N HIS A 31 5.64 -12.49 8.70
CA HIS A 31 4.21 -12.77 8.87
C HIS A 31 3.33 -12.22 7.74
N LEU A 32 3.87 -11.35 6.88
CA LEU A 32 3.17 -10.76 5.75
C LEU A 32 3.62 -11.35 4.39
N ASN A 33 4.60 -12.26 4.38
CA ASN A 33 5.13 -12.84 3.13
C ASN A 33 4.08 -13.64 2.33
N ASN A 34 3.06 -14.17 3.01
CA ASN A 34 1.99 -14.94 2.37
C ASN A 34 0.81 -14.07 1.89
N ALA A 35 0.87 -12.75 2.11
CA ALA A 35 -0.17 -11.84 1.64
C ALA A 35 -0.01 -11.58 0.14
N SER A 36 -1.13 -11.48 -0.60
CA SER A 36 -1.07 -11.14 -2.03
C SER A 36 -0.58 -9.70 -2.24
N PHE A 37 -0.98 -8.78 -1.36
CA PHE A 37 -0.55 -7.39 -1.37
C PHE A 37 -0.23 -6.88 0.04
N VAL A 38 0.74 -5.99 0.11
CA VAL A 38 1.12 -5.31 1.35
C VAL A 38 1.10 -3.81 1.14
N ALA A 39 0.28 -3.12 1.93
CA ALA A 39 0.31 -1.67 2.00
C ALA A 39 1.44 -1.23 2.94
N MET A 40 2.43 -0.55 2.39
CA MET A 40 3.52 0.06 3.13
C MET A 40 3.22 1.53 3.35
N LYS A 41 3.17 1.94 4.61
CA LYS A 41 3.03 3.34 5.02
C LYS A 41 4.37 3.82 5.57
N ARG A 42 4.90 4.90 5.01
CA ARG A 42 6.14 5.55 5.46
C ARG A 42 5.86 6.99 5.88
N ASP A 43 6.25 7.33 7.09
CA ASP A 43 6.21 8.70 7.60
C ASP A 43 7.57 9.37 7.38
N SER A 44 7.59 10.50 6.66
CA SER A 44 8.84 11.20 6.32
C SER A 44 9.46 11.99 7.48
N VAL A 45 8.72 12.23 8.55
CA VAL A 45 9.20 12.97 9.73
C VAL A 45 9.85 12.01 10.73
N SER A 46 9.16 10.91 11.03
CA SER A 46 9.63 9.93 12.01
C SER A 46 10.51 8.83 11.39
N GLY A 47 10.53 8.73 10.06
CA GLY A 47 11.15 7.60 9.35
C GLY A 47 10.43 6.26 9.57
N LYS A 48 9.35 6.24 10.37
CA LYS A 48 8.66 5.02 10.74
C LYS A 48 7.96 4.43 9.52
N THR A 49 8.25 3.16 9.27
CA THR A 49 7.57 2.36 8.26
C THR A 49 6.66 1.35 8.94
N THR A 50 5.40 1.30 8.53
CA THR A 50 4.42 0.31 8.99
C THR A 50 3.85 -0.44 7.80
N TYR A 51 3.65 -1.74 7.96
CA TYR A 51 3.13 -2.62 6.93
C TYR A 51 1.76 -3.13 7.34
N HIS A 52 0.85 -3.23 6.38
CA HIS A 52 -0.49 -3.76 6.58
C HIS A 52 -0.82 -4.74 5.45
N THR A 53 -1.44 -5.86 5.77
CA THR A 53 -2.02 -6.74 4.74
C THR A 53 -3.12 -5.98 4.00
N GLY A 54 -3.07 -6.02 2.68
CA GLY A 54 -4.14 -5.52 1.83
C GLY A 54 -4.78 -6.69 1.10
N ASN A 55 -6.08 -6.88 1.25
CA ASN A 55 -6.84 -7.69 0.31
C ASN A 55 -7.29 -6.76 -0.82
N ALA A 56 -6.58 -6.79 -1.95
CA ALA A 56 -7.08 -6.12 -3.13
C ALA A 56 -8.27 -6.93 -3.67
N PHE A 57 -9.49 -6.44 -3.44
CA PHE A 57 -10.64 -6.90 -4.19
C PHE A 57 -10.52 -6.27 -5.58
N TYR A 58 -10.09 -7.05 -6.57
CA TYR A 58 -10.30 -6.71 -7.97
C TYR A 58 -11.72 -7.15 -8.31
N PRO A 59 -12.71 -6.24 -8.42
CA PRO A 59 -13.90 -6.60 -9.14
C PRO A 59 -13.48 -6.74 -10.60
N ASP A 60 -13.38 -7.98 -11.08
CA ASP A 60 -13.17 -8.33 -12.50
C ASP A 60 -14.23 -7.71 -13.45
N TYR A 61 -15.21 -6.94 -12.91
CA TYR A 61 -16.42 -6.52 -13.60
C TYR A 61 -16.72 -5.01 -13.54
N LEU A 62 -15.84 -4.14 -13.01
CA LEU A 62 -16.15 -2.69 -12.98
C LEU A 62 -15.90 -1.94 -14.30
N ASN A 63 -15.53 -2.63 -15.37
CA ASN A 63 -15.48 -2.02 -16.70
C ASN A 63 -16.11 -2.92 -17.77
N THR A 64 -17.40 -3.18 -17.61
CA THR A 64 -18.29 -3.62 -18.70
C THR A 64 -19.30 -2.53 -19.03
N HIS A 65 -18.86 -1.27 -19.10
CA HIS A 65 -19.60 -0.25 -19.84
C HIS A 65 -19.10 -0.27 -21.28
N ARG A 66 -19.72 -1.15 -22.08
CA ARG A 66 -19.70 -1.12 -23.53
C ARG A 66 -20.85 -0.25 -24.03
#